data_AF-A0A2M8ISZ4-F1
#
_entry.id   AF-A0A2M8ISZ4-F1
#
_cell.length_a   1.000
_cell.length_b   1.000
_cell.length_c   1.000
_cell.angle_alpha   90.00
_cell.angle_beta   90.00
_cell.angle_gamma   90.00
#
_symmetry.space_group_name_H-M   'P 1'
#
loop_
_entity.id
_entity.type
_entity.pdbx_description
1 polymer ?
#
loop_
_entity_poly.entity_id
_entity_poly.type
_entity_poly.pdbx_seq_one_letter_code
_entity_poly.pdbx_strand_id
1 'polypeptide(L)'
;GAGEADRAVRSARSDAETSGEIVRETVAAMGEIETSAEQIGRIIGVIDDIAFQTNLLALNAGVEAARAGEAGRGFAVVASEVRNLAQRSSGAAKEIKALISTSSSHVGRGVRLVNQTGEALGTIVTSVAHIADLVSSIATASAEQSSGIGDINAGVGQLDRVTQQNAAMVEDATAASHALRQEADALTGLVRRFRVERTASP
;
A
#
# COMPACT_ATOMS: atom_id res chain seq x y z
N GLY A 1 -2.66 -19.39 6.98
CA GLY A 1 -2.30 -19.27 5.55
C GLY A 1 -3.24 -18.31 4.84
N ALA A 2 -4.12 -18.81 3.96
CA ALA A 2 -4.99 -17.96 3.14
C ALA A 2 -5.90 -17.00 3.94
N GLY A 3 -6.61 -17.49 4.97
CA GLY A 3 -7.47 -16.62 5.80
C GLY A 3 -6.72 -15.64 6.70
N GLU A 4 -5.41 -15.77 6.82
CA GLU A 4 -4.56 -14.83 7.55
C GLU A 4 -4.02 -13.75 6.62
N ALA A 5 -3.64 -14.13 5.40
CA ALA A 5 -3.31 -13.21 4.32
C ALA A 5 -4.50 -12.32 3.93
N ASP A 6 -5.70 -12.89 3.80
CA ASP A 6 -6.93 -12.13 3.52
C ASP A 6 -7.24 -11.10 4.63
N ARG A 7 -7.09 -11.48 5.91
CA ARG A 7 -7.24 -10.52 7.03
C ARG A 7 -6.19 -9.41 6.99
N ALA A 8 -4.93 -9.74 6.70
CA ALA A 8 -3.86 -8.75 6.60
C ALA A 8 -4.11 -7.75 5.46
N VAL A 9 -4.58 -8.23 4.31
CA VAL A 9 -4.92 -7.39 3.16
C VAL A 9 -6.10 -6.47 3.45
N ARG A 10 -7.15 -6.97 4.12
CA ARG A 10 -8.28 -6.13 4.55
C ARG A 10 -7.86 -5.04 5.54
N SER A 11 -6.99 -5.38 6.49
CA SER A 11 -6.43 -4.40 7.44
C SER A 11 -5.63 -3.32 6.70
N ALA A 12 -4.69 -3.73 5.84
CA ALA A 12 -3.87 -2.79 5.07
C ALA A 12 -4.71 -1.86 4.19
N ARG A 13 -5.81 -2.38 3.60
CA ARG A 13 -6.77 -1.56 2.86
C ARG A 13 -7.45 -0.53 3.75
N SER A 14 -7.96 -0.94 4.91
CA SER A 14 -8.60 -0.04 5.89
C SER A 14 -7.65 1.06 6.36
N ASP A 15 -6.39 0.71 6.63
CA ASP A 15 -5.36 1.66 7.07
C ASP A 15 -5.04 2.68 5.97
N ALA A 16 -4.98 2.23 4.71
CA ALA A 16 -4.76 3.10 3.56
C ALA A 16 -5.96 4.03 3.28
N GLU A 17 -7.20 3.53 3.42
CA GLU A 17 -8.43 4.34 3.31
C GLU A 17 -8.46 5.44 4.38
N THR A 18 -8.15 5.08 5.63
CA THR A 18 -8.04 6.03 6.76
C THR A 18 -6.93 7.06 6.52
N SER A 19 -5.76 6.62 6.05
CA SER A 19 -4.65 7.51 5.70
C SER A 19 -5.04 8.49 4.59
N GLY A 20 -5.85 8.04 3.62
CA GLY A 20 -6.40 8.90 2.57
C GLY A 20 -7.33 9.98 3.11
N GLU A 21 -8.10 9.71 4.17
CA GLU A 21 -8.93 10.71 4.84
C GLU A 21 -8.09 11.75 5.58
N ILE A 22 -7.09 11.30 6.34
CA ILE A 22 -6.15 12.18 7.05
C ILE A 22 -5.43 13.12 6.06
N VAL A 23 -5.02 12.60 4.90
CA VAL A 23 -4.40 13.42 3.84
C VAL A 23 -5.37 14.50 3.34
N ARG A 24 -6.64 14.17 3.09
CA ARG A 24 -7.65 15.15 2.67
C ARG A 24 -7.87 16.24 3.71
N GLU A 25 -7.99 15.86 4.99
CA GLU A 25 -8.12 16.80 6.09
C GLU A 25 -6.88 17.70 6.22
N THR A 26 -5.68 17.13 6.05
CA THR A 26 -4.42 17.87 6.09
C THR A 26 -4.34 18.91 4.97
N VAL A 27 -4.78 18.56 3.74
CA VAL A 27 -4.83 19.51 2.61
C VAL A 27 -5.81 20.65 2.91
N ALA A 28 -6.98 20.34 3.48
CA ALA A 28 -7.95 21.37 3.86
C ALA A 28 -7.38 22.34 4.91
N ALA A 29 -6.76 21.81 5.97
CA ALA A 29 -6.12 22.62 7.01
C ALA A 29 -4.99 23.50 6.45
N MET A 30 -4.18 22.99 5.50
CA MET A 30 -3.15 23.78 4.84
C MET A 30 -3.73 24.91 3.98
N GLY A 31 -4.90 24.70 3.34
CA GLY A 31 -5.62 25.74 2.63
C GLY A 31 -6.16 26.84 3.55
N GLU A 32 -6.61 26.49 4.76
CA GLU A 32 -6.99 27.48 5.77
C GLU A 32 -5.81 28.32 6.26
N ILE A 33 -4.63 27.69 6.41
CA ILE A 33 -3.38 28.39 6.75
C ILE A 33 -2.99 29.36 5.63
N GLU A 34 -3.07 28.94 4.36
CA GLU A 34 -2.80 29.80 3.21
C GLU A 34 -3.73 31.02 3.18
N THR A 35 -5.03 30.80 3.36
CA THR A 35 -6.04 31.87 3.43
C THR A 35 -5.76 32.84 4.58
N SER A 36 -5.35 32.31 5.75
CA SER A 36 -4.99 33.12 6.92
C SER A 36 -3.73 33.95 6.66
N ALA A 37 -2.73 33.38 5.99
CA ALA A 37 -1.51 34.10 5.61
C ALA A 37 -1.81 35.26 4.64
N GLU A 38 -2.71 35.07 3.67
CA GLU A 38 -3.15 36.14 2.78
C GLU A 38 -3.88 37.26 3.53
N GLN A 39 -4.75 36.91 4.49
CA GLN A 39 -5.44 37.88 5.35
C GLN A 39 -4.42 38.71 6.15
N ILE A 40 -3.44 38.06 6.77
CA ILE A 40 -2.36 38.75 7.47
C ILE A 40 -1.60 39.68 6.52
N GLY A 41 -1.27 39.21 5.31
CA GLY A 41 -0.60 40.02 4.29
C GLY A 41 -1.36 41.31 3.94
N ARG A 42 -2.70 41.25 3.85
CA ARG A 42 -3.55 42.43 3.64
C ARG A 42 -3.50 43.40 4.83
N ILE A 43 -3.58 42.88 6.06
CA ILE A 43 -3.51 43.69 7.29
C ILE A 43 -2.16 44.42 7.38
N ILE A 44 -1.06 43.72 7.08
CA ILE A 44 0.28 44.31 7.05
C ILE A 44 0.39 45.40 5.98
N GLY A 45 -0.28 45.24 4.83
CA GLY A 45 -0.39 46.30 3.82
C GLY A 45 -1.05 47.57 4.37
N VAL A 46 -2.18 47.42 5.07
CA VAL A 46 -2.86 48.56 5.72
C VAL A 46 -1.97 49.22 6.78
N ILE A 47 -1.17 48.45 7.53
CA ILE A 47 -0.23 49.00 8.50
C ILE A 47 0.88 49.81 7.83
N ASP A 48 1.43 49.36 6.69
CA ASP A 48 2.41 50.12 5.91
C ASP A 48 1.81 51.43 5.38
N ASP A 49 0.55 51.39 4.92
CA ASP A 49 -0.19 52.58 4.47
C ASP A 49 -0.40 53.58 5.62
N ILE A 50 -0.79 53.12 6.81
CA ILE A 50 -0.94 53.95 8.01
C ILE A 50 0.40 54.57 8.41
N ALA A 51 1.49 53.79 8.37
CA ALA A 51 2.83 54.27 8.65
C ALA A 51 3.24 55.37 7.64
N PHE A 52 2.93 55.17 6.36
CA PHE A 52 3.19 56.18 5.32
C PHE A 52 2.39 57.47 5.53
N GLN A 53 1.10 57.37 5.84
CA GLN A 53 0.25 58.53 6.17
C GLN A 53 0.75 59.27 7.41
N THR A 54 1.16 58.53 8.45
CA THR A 54 1.73 59.10 9.69
C THR A 54 3.04 59.84 9.40
N ASN A 55 3.89 59.30 8.53
CA ASN A 55 5.12 59.96 8.09
C ASN A 55 4.83 61.27 7.32
N LEU A 56 3.79 61.30 6.47
CA LEU A 56 3.38 62.53 5.77
C LEU A 56 2.77 63.57 6.72
N LEU A 57 1.94 63.15 7.68
CA LEU A 57 1.39 64.03 8.72
C LEU A 57 2.51 64.65 9.56
N ALA A 58 3.49 63.85 9.97
CA ALA A 58 4.64 64.31 10.72
C ALA A 58 5.52 65.29 9.94
N LEU A 59 5.68 65.07 8.63
CA LEU A 59 6.38 66.02 7.75
C LEU A 59 5.65 67.37 7.71
N ASN A 60 4.33 67.37 7.51
CA ASN A 60 3.53 68.58 7.49
C ASN A 60 3.59 69.33 8.84
N ALA A 61 3.51 68.61 9.96
CA ALA A 61 3.67 69.18 11.29
C ALA A 61 5.06 69.80 11.50
N GLY A 62 6.11 69.16 10.99
CA GLY A 62 7.48 69.70 11.03
C GLY A 62 7.63 71.00 10.23
N VAL A 63 6.98 71.10 9.06
CA VAL A 63 6.95 72.33 8.25
C VAL A 63 6.22 73.46 8.98
N GLU A 64 5.06 73.18 9.57
CA GLU A 64 4.30 74.22 10.30
C GLU A 64 5.01 74.65 11.58
N ALA A 65 5.70 73.73 12.27
CA ALA A 65 6.54 74.04 13.42
C ALA A 65 7.72 74.95 13.05
N ALA A 66 8.36 74.72 11.89
CA ALA A 66 9.41 75.60 11.38
C ALA A 66 8.86 77.00 11.05
N ARG A 67 7.62 77.07 10.54
CA ARG A 67 6.93 78.33 10.22
C ARG A 67 6.58 79.15 11.46
N ALA A 68 6.31 78.49 12.60
CA ALA A 68 6.04 79.13 13.88
C ALA A 68 7.30 79.64 14.62
N GLY A 69 8.50 79.39 14.09
CA GLY A 69 9.76 79.90 14.65
C GLY A 69 10.07 79.38 16.05
N GLU A 70 10.46 80.26 16.98
CA GLU A 70 10.81 79.91 18.36
C GLU A 70 9.66 79.21 19.11
N ALA A 71 8.40 79.60 18.85
CA ALA A 71 7.23 79.00 19.48
C ALA A 71 6.97 77.54 19.03
N GLY A 72 7.48 77.15 17.86
CA GLY A 72 7.32 75.82 17.27
C GLY A 72 8.40 74.79 17.63
N ARG A 73 9.46 75.19 18.36
CA ARG A 73 10.61 74.31 18.63
C ARG A 73 10.25 72.97 19.27
N GLY A 74 9.35 72.98 20.26
CA GLY A 74 8.88 71.75 20.92
C GLY A 74 8.09 70.83 19.97
N PHE A 75 7.23 71.43 19.13
CA PHE A 75 6.47 70.70 18.12
C PHE A 75 7.36 70.10 17.03
N ALA A 76 8.44 70.79 16.64
CA ALA A 76 9.39 70.29 15.65
C ALA A 76 10.09 68.98 16.12
N VAL A 77 10.44 68.90 17.41
CA VAL A 77 11.04 67.68 17.98
C VAL A 77 10.05 66.52 17.96
N VAL A 78 8.81 66.76 18.40
CA VAL A 78 7.74 65.74 18.37
C VAL A 78 7.47 65.27 16.94
N ALA A 79 7.39 66.18 15.97
CA ALA A 79 7.20 65.84 14.57
C ALA A 79 8.34 64.96 14.02
N SER A 80 9.59 65.25 14.38
CA SER A 80 10.73 64.41 14.00
C SER A 80 10.66 63.00 14.60
N GLU A 81 10.26 62.88 15.88
CA GLU A 81 10.14 61.59 16.56
C GLU A 81 9.01 60.73 15.98
N VAL A 82 7.84 61.34 15.73
CA VAL A 82 6.71 60.66 15.07
C VAL A 82 7.10 60.19 13.66
N ARG A 83 7.86 61.01 12.92
CA ARG A 83 8.37 60.62 11.61
C ARG A 83 9.32 59.43 11.68
N ASN A 84 10.24 59.42 12.64
CA ASN A 84 11.17 58.30 12.84
C ASN A 84 10.41 57.01 13.19
N LEU A 85 9.43 57.10 14.11
CA LEU A 85 8.58 55.98 14.49
C LEU A 85 7.81 55.42 13.28
N ALA A 86 7.22 56.30 12.47
CA ALA A 86 6.51 55.90 11.25
C ALA A 86 7.42 55.18 10.24
N GLN A 87 8.65 55.66 10.03
CA GLN A 87 9.62 54.99 9.18
C GLN A 87 10.02 53.60 9.72
N ARG A 88 10.21 53.48 11.03
CA ARG A 88 10.49 52.20 11.69
C ARG A 88 9.31 51.22 11.55
N SER A 89 8.07 51.69 11.72
CA SER A 89 6.87 50.88 11.53
C SER A 89 6.73 50.38 10.09
N SER A 90 6.98 51.22 9.09
CA SER A 90 6.99 50.81 7.67
C SER A 90 8.08 49.76 7.38
N GLY A 91 9.28 49.94 7.94
CA GLY A 91 10.36 48.94 7.84
C GLY A 91 9.94 47.58 8.40
N ALA A 92 9.42 47.56 9.63
CA ALA A 92 8.94 46.33 10.27
C ALA A 92 7.78 45.68 9.49
N ALA A 93 6.83 46.48 8.97
CA ALA A 93 5.74 45.97 8.15
C ALA A 93 6.26 45.26 6.90
N LYS A 94 7.27 45.81 6.22
CA LYS A 94 7.90 45.17 5.04
C LYS A 94 8.61 43.86 5.38
N GLU A 95 9.31 43.80 6.51
CA GLU A 95 9.93 42.56 6.98
C GLU A 95 8.88 41.47 7.28
N ILE A 96 7.81 41.82 7.99
CA ILE A 96 6.71 40.88 8.25
C ILE A 96 6.07 40.42 6.94
N LYS A 97 5.85 41.32 5.99
CA LYS A 97 5.31 40.98 4.66
C LYS A 97 6.20 39.96 3.92
N ALA A 98 7.52 40.11 3.98
CA ALA A 98 8.45 39.16 3.40
C ALA A 98 8.41 37.79 4.09
N LEU A 99 8.31 37.75 5.42
CA LEU A 99 8.16 36.51 6.18
C LEU A 99 6.85 35.79 5.83
N ILE A 100 5.73 36.52 5.76
CA ILE A 100 4.43 35.95 5.38
C ILE A 100 4.45 35.40 3.95
N SER A 101 5.08 36.12 3.01
CA SER A 101 5.26 35.62 1.63
C SER A 101 6.08 34.33 1.58
N THR A 102 7.12 34.24 2.41
CA THR A 102 7.94 33.02 2.51
C THR A 102 7.14 31.87 3.12
N SER A 103 6.38 32.13 4.18
CA SER A 103 5.49 31.14 4.81
C SER A 103 4.43 30.61 3.83
N SER A 104 3.82 31.50 3.01
CA SER A 104 2.87 31.09 1.96
C SER A 104 3.53 30.15 0.94
N SER A 105 4.75 30.46 0.50
CA SER A 105 5.52 29.55 -0.38
C SER A 105 5.80 28.19 0.27
N HIS A 106 6.12 28.17 1.56
CA HIS A 106 6.32 26.92 2.32
C HIS A 106 5.04 26.10 2.43
N VAL A 107 3.90 26.73 2.71
CA VAL A 107 2.58 26.07 2.77
C VAL A 107 2.23 25.49 1.40
N GLY A 108 2.38 26.26 0.32
CA GLY A 108 2.12 25.78 -1.04
C GLY A 108 3.01 24.60 -1.44
N ARG A 109 4.28 24.58 -1.00
CA ARG A 109 5.16 23.40 -1.16
C ARG A 109 4.67 22.21 -0.32
N GLY A 110 4.22 22.45 0.91
CA GLY A 110 3.63 21.44 1.79
C GLY A 110 2.41 20.77 1.16
N VAL A 111 1.47 21.57 0.64
CA VAL A 111 0.27 21.09 -0.07
C VAL A 111 0.65 20.18 -1.24
N ARG A 112 1.64 20.56 -2.07
CA ARG A 112 2.11 19.71 -3.18
C ARG A 112 2.63 18.36 -2.71
N LEU A 113 3.45 18.32 -1.65
CA LEU A 113 4.01 17.08 -1.10
C LEU A 113 2.93 16.18 -0.48
N VAL A 114 1.93 16.78 0.19
CA VAL A 114 0.80 16.04 0.76
C VAL A 114 -0.08 15.46 -0.36
N ASN A 115 -0.33 16.21 -1.44
CA ASN A 115 -1.04 15.69 -2.62
C ASN A 115 -0.30 14.51 -3.27
N GLN A 116 1.02 14.61 -3.45
CA GLN A 116 1.84 13.49 -3.95
C GLN A 116 1.76 12.27 -3.03
N THR A 117 1.75 12.48 -1.71
CA THR A 117 1.52 11.40 -0.73
C THR A 117 0.14 10.77 -0.93
N GLY A 118 -0.89 11.58 -1.17
CA GLY A 118 -2.25 11.10 -1.47
C GLY A 118 -2.32 10.23 -2.73
N GLU A 119 -1.66 10.63 -3.82
CA GLU A 119 -1.58 9.84 -5.05
C GLU A 119 -0.84 8.50 -4.83
N ALA A 120 0.26 8.52 -4.08
CA ALA A 120 1.00 7.32 -3.71
C ALA A 120 0.14 6.36 -2.87
N LEU A 121 -0.62 6.88 -1.90
CA LEU A 121 -1.56 6.09 -1.12
C LEU A 121 -2.68 5.49 -2.00
N GLY A 122 -3.20 6.24 -2.98
CA GLY A 122 -4.17 5.71 -3.94
C GLY A 122 -3.61 4.54 -4.77
N THR A 123 -2.33 4.62 -5.14
CA THR A 123 -1.61 3.53 -5.83
C THR A 123 -1.44 2.31 -4.92
N ILE A 124 -1.16 2.53 -3.62
CA ILE A 124 -1.08 1.46 -2.61
C ILE A 124 -2.43 0.77 -2.44
N VAL A 125 -3.54 1.52 -2.31
CA VAL A 125 -4.89 0.94 -2.21
C VAL A 125 -5.19 0.01 -3.39
N THR A 126 -4.87 0.47 -4.61
CA THR A 126 -5.06 -0.33 -5.83
C THR A 126 -4.20 -1.60 -5.82
N SER A 127 -2.95 -1.47 -5.39
CA SER A 127 -2.01 -2.61 -5.29
C SER A 127 -2.46 -3.63 -4.26
N VAL A 128 -2.95 -3.18 -3.10
CA VAL A 128 -3.49 -4.03 -2.03
C VAL A 128 -4.75 -4.77 -2.51
N ALA A 129 -5.62 -4.11 -3.27
CA ALA A 129 -6.79 -4.76 -3.87
C ALA A 129 -6.37 -5.90 -4.83
N HIS A 130 -5.39 -5.65 -5.69
CA HIS A 130 -4.87 -6.69 -6.59
C HIS A 130 -4.24 -7.87 -5.83
N ILE A 131 -3.52 -7.60 -4.73
CA ILE A 131 -3.00 -8.66 -3.86
C ILE A 131 -4.14 -9.47 -3.24
N ALA A 132 -5.25 -8.83 -2.85
CA ALA A 132 -6.43 -9.53 -2.34
C ALA A 132 -6.96 -10.57 -3.34
N ASP A 133 -7.09 -10.16 -4.61
CA ASP A 133 -7.59 -11.02 -5.68
C ASP A 133 -6.66 -12.21 -5.94
N LEU A 134 -5.35 -11.97 -5.91
CA LEU A 134 -4.34 -13.03 -6.04
C LEU A 134 -4.41 -14.03 -4.88
N VAL A 135 -4.52 -13.55 -3.65
CA VAL A 135 -4.64 -14.41 -2.46
C VAL A 135 -5.92 -15.24 -2.51
N SER A 136 -7.04 -14.65 -2.95
CA SER A 136 -8.30 -15.38 -3.15
C SER A 136 -8.18 -16.47 -4.22
N SER A 137 -7.49 -16.16 -5.32
CA SER A 137 -7.23 -17.12 -6.40
C SER A 137 -6.35 -18.28 -5.93
N ILE A 138 -5.28 -17.98 -5.17
CA ILE A 138 -4.40 -18.99 -4.56
C ILE A 138 -5.18 -19.88 -3.58
N ALA A 139 -6.05 -19.29 -2.76
CA ALA A 139 -6.88 -20.04 -1.82
C ALA A 139 -7.79 -21.04 -2.54
N THR A 140 -8.41 -20.61 -3.65
CA THR A 140 -9.27 -21.46 -4.49
C THR A 140 -8.46 -22.59 -5.13
N ALA A 141 -7.34 -22.26 -5.79
CA ALA A 141 -6.46 -23.26 -6.42
C ALA A 141 -5.90 -24.26 -5.40
N SER A 142 -5.59 -23.82 -4.19
CA SER A 142 -5.12 -24.70 -3.10
C SER A 142 -6.21 -25.67 -2.65
N ALA A 143 -7.46 -25.21 -2.59
CA ALA A 143 -8.59 -26.08 -2.25
C ALA A 143 -8.84 -27.15 -3.34
N GLU A 144 -8.77 -26.75 -4.62
CA GLU A 144 -8.86 -27.68 -5.76
C GLU A 144 -7.72 -28.69 -5.76
N GLN A 145 -6.48 -28.25 -5.54
CA GLN A 145 -5.33 -29.16 -5.41
C GLN A 145 -5.49 -30.13 -4.25
N SER A 146 -5.99 -29.66 -3.10
CA SER A 146 -6.25 -30.54 -1.96
C SER A 146 -7.29 -31.62 -2.30
N SER A 147 -8.34 -31.27 -3.05
CA SER A 147 -9.33 -32.24 -3.53
C SER A 147 -8.69 -33.23 -4.51
N GLY A 148 -7.92 -32.75 -5.49
CA GLY A 148 -7.25 -33.59 -6.48
C GLY A 148 -6.24 -34.56 -5.85
N ILE A 149 -5.54 -34.14 -4.79
CA ILE A 149 -4.68 -35.05 -3.99
C ILE A 149 -5.52 -36.14 -3.32
N GLY A 150 -6.72 -35.81 -2.84
CA GLY A 150 -7.66 -36.80 -2.29
C GLY A 150 -8.03 -37.87 -3.31
N ASP A 151 -8.35 -37.46 -4.55
CA ASP A 151 -8.68 -38.38 -5.65
C ASP A 151 -7.48 -39.25 -6.06
N ILE A 152 -6.29 -38.65 -6.14
CA ILE A 152 -5.04 -39.38 -6.41
C ILE A 152 -4.80 -40.43 -5.33
N ASN A 153 -4.96 -40.07 -4.06
CA ASN A 153 -4.74 -41.00 -2.95
C ASN A 153 -5.73 -42.17 -3.00
N ALA A 154 -7.00 -41.92 -3.35
CA ALA A 154 -7.99 -42.97 -3.57
C ALA A 154 -7.61 -43.89 -4.75
N GLY A 155 -7.13 -43.31 -5.87
CA GLY A 155 -6.65 -44.05 -7.03
C GLY A 155 -5.42 -44.92 -6.72
N VAL A 156 -4.46 -44.41 -5.95
CA VAL A 156 -3.29 -45.17 -5.49
C VAL A 156 -3.73 -46.34 -4.59
N GLY A 157 -4.69 -46.13 -3.69
CA GLY A 157 -5.26 -47.22 -2.89
C GLY A 157 -5.96 -48.30 -3.72
N GLN A 158 -6.61 -47.93 -4.82
CA GLN A 158 -7.19 -48.88 -5.77
C GLN A 158 -6.09 -49.70 -6.49
N LEU A 159 -5.04 -49.03 -6.97
CA LEU A 159 -3.91 -49.68 -7.63
C LEU A 159 -3.18 -50.65 -6.69
N ASP A 160 -3.01 -50.28 -5.42
CA ASP A 160 -2.41 -51.17 -4.42
C ASP A 160 -3.23 -52.45 -4.24
N ARG A 161 -4.57 -52.34 -4.14
CA ARG A 161 -5.46 -53.51 -4.06
C ARG A 161 -5.35 -54.43 -5.27
N VAL A 162 -5.37 -53.88 -6.48
CA VAL A 162 -5.23 -54.67 -7.72
C VAL A 162 -3.85 -55.31 -7.79
N THR A 163 -2.81 -54.61 -7.34
CA THR A 163 -1.43 -55.14 -7.30
C THR A 163 -1.32 -56.33 -6.34
N GLN A 164 -1.93 -56.23 -5.14
CA GLN A 164 -1.99 -57.35 -4.19
C GLN A 164 -2.80 -58.52 -4.74
N GLN A 165 -3.94 -58.25 -5.40
CA GLN A 165 -4.73 -59.30 -6.03
C GLN A 165 -3.97 -60.00 -7.17
N ASN A 166 -3.22 -59.25 -7.98
CA ASN A 166 -2.37 -59.81 -9.02
C ASN A 166 -1.27 -60.69 -8.44
N ALA A 167 -0.65 -60.28 -7.33
CA ALA A 167 0.35 -61.10 -6.63
C ALA A 167 -0.27 -62.43 -6.15
N ALA A 168 -1.45 -62.39 -5.51
CA ALA A 168 -2.17 -63.58 -5.07
C ALA A 168 -2.55 -64.50 -6.26
N MET A 169 -3.04 -63.94 -7.37
CA MET A 169 -3.35 -64.73 -8.57
C MET A 169 -2.11 -65.40 -9.16
N VAL A 170 -0.94 -64.75 -9.11
CA VAL A 170 0.32 -65.34 -9.57
C VAL A 170 0.73 -66.51 -8.67
N GLU A 171 0.53 -66.41 -7.35
CA GLU A 171 0.75 -67.52 -6.42
C GLU A 171 -0.18 -68.70 -6.72
N ASP A 172 -1.49 -68.44 -6.88
CA ASP A 172 -2.48 -69.45 -7.23
C ASP A 172 -2.16 -70.12 -8.58
N ALA A 173 -1.82 -69.33 -9.60
CA ALA A 173 -1.44 -69.85 -10.91
C ALA A 173 -0.15 -70.70 -10.85
N THR A 174 0.81 -70.31 -10.01
CA THR A 174 2.04 -71.08 -9.78
C THR A 174 1.72 -72.41 -9.10
N ALA A 175 0.84 -72.42 -8.09
CA ALA A 175 0.37 -73.63 -7.43
C ALA A 175 -0.37 -74.57 -8.40
N ALA A 176 -1.30 -74.03 -9.20
CA ALA A 176 -2.01 -74.78 -10.23
C ALA A 176 -1.06 -75.37 -11.29
N SER A 177 -0.04 -74.61 -11.72
CA SER A 177 0.99 -75.10 -12.64
C SER A 177 1.79 -76.26 -12.05
N HIS A 178 2.13 -76.19 -10.76
CA HIS A 178 2.79 -77.30 -10.06
C HIS A 178 1.91 -78.54 -9.95
N ALA A 179 0.62 -78.38 -9.65
CA ALA A 179 -0.34 -79.48 -9.59
C ALA A 179 -0.52 -80.15 -10.96
N LEU A 180 -0.69 -79.37 -12.03
CA LEU A 180 -0.77 -79.87 -13.40
C LEU A 180 0.49 -80.65 -13.80
N ARG A 181 1.68 -80.17 -13.40
CA ARG A 181 2.93 -80.88 -13.63
C ARG A 181 2.95 -82.24 -12.93
N GLN A 182 2.52 -82.30 -11.67
CA GLN A 182 2.44 -83.57 -10.93
C GLN A 182 1.48 -84.55 -11.60
N GLU A 183 0.33 -84.08 -12.08
CA GLU A 183 -0.66 -84.92 -12.76
C GLU A 183 -0.13 -85.44 -14.11
N ALA A 184 0.58 -84.59 -14.87
CA ALA A 184 1.24 -84.98 -16.11
C ALA A 184 2.35 -86.02 -15.88
N ASP A 185 3.14 -85.87 -14.81
CA ASP A 185 4.16 -86.84 -14.41
C ASP A 185 3.52 -88.18 -14.00
N ALA A 186 2.40 -88.14 -13.28
CA ALA A 186 1.64 -89.33 -12.88
C ALA A 186 1.06 -90.08 -14.09
N LEU A 187 0.44 -89.37 -15.04
CA LEU A 187 -0.05 -89.92 -16.31
C LEU A 187 1.09 -90.53 -17.13
N THR A 188 2.22 -89.85 -17.24
CA THR A 188 3.42 -90.38 -17.92
C THR A 188 3.90 -91.67 -17.27
N GLY A 189 3.89 -91.72 -15.93
CA GLY A 189 4.21 -92.92 -15.15
C GLY A 189 3.24 -94.08 -15.40
N LEU A 190 1.94 -93.80 -15.54
CA LEU A 190 0.92 -94.79 -15.89
C LEU A 190 1.12 -95.34 -17.31
N VAL A 191 1.34 -94.46 -18.30
CA VAL A 191 1.58 -94.86 -19.70
C VAL A 191 2.82 -95.76 -19.81
N ARG A 192 3.89 -95.47 -19.07
CA ARG A 192 5.11 -96.32 -19.04
C ARG A 192 4.86 -97.75 -18.54
N ARG A 193 3.80 -98.01 -17.77
CA ARG A 193 3.45 -99.36 -17.30
C ARG A 193 2.77 -100.19 -18.38
N PHE A 194 2.19 -99.56 -19.40
CA PHE A 194 1.65 -100.29 -20.54
C PHE A 194 2.79 -100.87 -21.38
N ARG A 195 2.95 -102.19 -21.33
CA ARG A 195 3.76 -102.93 -22.29
C ARG A 195 2.97 -103.05 -23.58
N VAL A 196 3.39 -102.31 -24.59
CA VAL A 196 2.88 -102.50 -25.96
C VAL A 196 3.66 -103.65 -26.56
N GLU A 197 2.98 -104.75 -26.90
CA GLU A 197 3.61 -105.82 -27.67
C GLU A 197 4.12 -105.21 -28.97
N ARG A 198 5.42 -105.39 -29.21
CA ARG A 198 6.03 -105.05 -30.48
C ARG A 198 5.41 -106.01 -31.49
N THR A 199 4.40 -105.56 -32.23
CA THR A 199 3.99 -106.23 -33.46
C THR A 199 5.19 -106.20 -34.39
N ALA A 200 5.98 -107.26 -34.30
CA ALA A 200 6.86 -107.67 -35.36
C ALA A 200 5.98 -107.88 -36.60
N SER A 201 6.35 -107.25 -37.68
CA SER A 201 5.88 -107.62 -39.00
C SER A 201 7.05 -107.41 -39.96
N PRO A 202 7.10 -108.26 -41.00
CA PRO A 202 8.26 -109.06 -41.41
C PRO A 202 9.41 -108.29 -42.07
#